data_AF-A0A8T4U0I1-F1
#
_entry.id   AF-A0A8T4U0I1-F1
#
_cell.length_a   1.000
_cell.length_b   1.000
_cell.length_c   1.000
_cell.angle_alpha   90.00
_cell.angle_beta   90.00
_cell.angle_gamma   90.00
#
_symmetry.space_group_name_H-M   'P 1'
#
loop_
_entity.id
_entity.type
_entity.pdbx_description
1 polymer ?
#
loop_
_entity_poly.entity_id
_entity_poly.type
_entity_poly.pdbx_seq_one_letter_code
_entity_poly.pdbx_strand_id
1 'polypeptide(L)'
;MKQKKGSSQGLLLRTVKEIDKIRKEHYGLTYDCKHAAASVSRVFGRFVSYVQFDTPKKPAYLVLLGMPEENLKDTHNGVTGMATKYLGKPFARVMPQLLKDIGNCDGAVVVDNAGKVVRVGAQLINLDTRGLLKERKREYGKQENPARLLGFSEEVGTRHTSAIVASYKHQGIKVVTLSEETGDIRIYENGRILASTNTKDRVHGKRRLTIKPPEPSSPLEKIAELATISI
;
A
#
# COMPACT_ATOMS: atom_id res chain seq x y z
N MET A 1 -20.75 -27.89 15.20
CA MET A 1 -20.28 -27.35 13.89
C MET A 1 -18.90 -26.73 14.06
N LYS A 2 -17.84 -27.33 13.50
CA LYS A 2 -16.48 -26.77 13.52
C LYS A 2 -16.40 -25.64 12.47
N GLN A 3 -16.44 -24.38 12.89
CA GLN A 3 -16.09 -23.26 12.01
C GLN A 3 -14.65 -23.48 11.54
N LYS A 4 -14.46 -23.73 10.24
CA LYS A 4 -13.14 -23.73 9.62
C LYS A 4 -12.59 -22.30 9.76
N LYS A 5 -11.75 -22.07 10.77
CA LYS A 5 -10.88 -20.88 10.85
C LYS A 5 -10.07 -20.85 9.55
N GLY A 6 -10.54 -20.10 8.56
CA GLY A 6 -9.68 -19.65 7.47
C GLY A 6 -8.57 -18.84 8.14
N SER A 7 -7.37 -19.41 8.24
CA SER A 7 -6.31 -18.79 9.01
C SER A 7 -6.04 -17.39 8.47
N SER A 8 -5.82 -16.42 9.36
CA SER A 8 -5.47 -15.03 9.03
C SER A 8 -4.30 -14.96 8.03
N GLN A 9 -3.40 -15.93 8.07
CA GLN A 9 -2.31 -16.11 7.10
C GLN A 9 -2.79 -16.41 5.67
N GLY A 10 -3.82 -17.24 5.52
CA GLY A 10 -4.39 -17.55 4.20
C GLY A 10 -5.05 -16.33 3.55
N LEU A 11 -5.71 -15.49 4.35
CA LEU A 11 -6.28 -14.23 3.87
C LEU A 11 -5.18 -13.25 3.44
N LEU A 12 -4.15 -13.05 4.29
CA LEU A 12 -3.00 -12.20 3.99
C LEU A 12 -2.33 -12.59 2.66
N LEU A 13 -2.05 -13.88 2.45
CA LEU A 13 -1.39 -14.36 1.22
C LEU A 13 -2.24 -14.07 -0.02
N ARG A 14 -3.56 -14.27 0.06
CA ARG A 14 -4.48 -13.95 -1.04
C ARG A 14 -4.49 -12.44 -1.33
N THR A 15 -4.51 -11.62 -0.29
CA THR A 15 -4.45 -10.16 -0.43
C THR A 15 -3.18 -9.69 -1.13
N VAL A 16 -2.02 -10.19 -0.69
CA VAL A 16 -0.73 -9.86 -1.32
C VAL A 16 -0.69 -10.30 -2.78
N LYS A 17 -1.18 -11.51 -3.09
CA LYS A 17 -1.23 -12.01 -4.48
C LYS A 17 -2.13 -11.15 -5.38
N GLU A 18 -3.29 -10.73 -4.88
CA GLU A 18 -4.19 -9.89 -5.67
C GLU A 18 -3.62 -8.49 -5.87
N ILE A 19 -3.03 -7.89 -4.83
CA ILE A 19 -2.34 -6.60 -4.95
C ILE A 19 -1.15 -6.71 -5.91
N ASP A 20 -0.37 -7.79 -5.88
CA ASP A 20 0.74 -8.02 -6.80
C ASP A 20 0.28 -8.18 -8.26
N LYS A 21 -0.87 -8.84 -8.47
CA LYS A 21 -1.50 -8.93 -9.79
C LYS A 21 -1.85 -7.53 -10.33
N ILE A 22 -2.56 -6.72 -9.53
CA ILE A 22 -2.91 -5.34 -9.90
C ILE A 22 -1.65 -4.50 -10.11
N ARG A 23 -0.64 -4.65 -9.25
CA ARG A 23 0.66 -4.00 -9.42
C ARG A 23 1.26 -4.33 -10.78
N LYS A 24 1.32 -5.60 -11.18
CA LYS A 24 1.87 -6.01 -12.48
C LYS A 24 1.07 -5.43 -13.65
N GLU A 25 -0.26 -5.36 -13.55
CA GLU A 25 -1.12 -4.78 -14.58
C GLU A 25 -0.87 -3.26 -14.77
N HIS A 26 -0.61 -2.53 -13.69
CA HIS A 26 -0.49 -1.06 -13.73
C HIS A 26 0.95 -0.50 -13.68
N TYR A 27 1.90 -1.30 -13.21
CA TYR A 27 3.31 -0.92 -13.05
C TYR A 27 4.26 -1.80 -13.88
N GLY A 28 3.77 -2.88 -14.51
CA GLY A 28 4.54 -3.79 -15.36
C GLY A 28 4.56 -3.42 -16.85
N LEU A 29 3.90 -2.33 -17.24
CA LEU A 29 4.12 -1.68 -18.53
C LEU A 29 5.09 -0.52 -18.29
N THR A 30 6.32 -0.64 -18.77
CA THR A 30 7.16 0.52 -19.04
C THR A 30 6.33 1.48 -19.90
N TYR A 31 5.93 2.62 -19.34
CA TYR A 31 5.34 3.69 -20.12
C TYR A 31 6.39 4.14 -21.14
N ASP A 32 6.24 3.70 -22.39
CA ASP A 32 6.93 4.34 -23.50
C ASP A 32 6.27 5.72 -23.68
N CYS A 33 6.97 6.76 -23.23
CA CYS A 33 6.53 8.16 -23.31
C CYS A 33 6.18 8.60 -24.75
N LYS A 34 6.44 7.77 -25.77
CA LYS A 34 6.14 8.03 -27.18
C LYS A 34 4.66 7.98 -27.56
N HIS A 35 3.76 7.49 -26.70
CA HIS A 35 2.31 7.44 -27.00
C HIS A 35 1.48 8.58 -26.37
N ALA A 36 2.13 9.59 -25.79
CA ALA A 36 1.47 10.83 -25.38
C ALA A 36 1.46 11.87 -26.52
N ALA A 37 0.85 11.54 -27.65
CA ALA A 37 0.50 12.47 -28.73
C ALA A 37 -0.83 11.97 -29.34
N ALA A 38 -1.87 12.74 -29.62
CA ALA A 38 -2.04 14.17 -29.67
C ALA A 38 -3.54 14.50 -29.44
N SER A 39 -3.82 15.65 -28.84
CA SER A 39 -5.09 16.36 -29.04
C SER A 39 -4.77 17.85 -29.03
N VAL A 40 -4.28 18.32 -30.16
CA VAL A 40 -4.07 19.75 -30.42
C VAL A 40 -5.35 20.27 -31.07
N SER A 41 -6.22 20.90 -30.28
CA SER A 41 -7.29 21.72 -30.84
C SER A 41 -6.68 23.05 -31.28
N ARG A 42 -6.68 23.30 -32.59
CA ARG A 42 -6.35 24.62 -33.15
C ARG A 42 -7.45 25.60 -32.78
N VAL A 43 -7.13 26.61 -31.96
CA VAL A 43 -7.84 27.88 -31.98
C VAL A 43 -6.80 29.00 -31.92
N PHE A 44 -6.93 29.91 -32.86
CA PHE A 44 -6.08 31.07 -33.10
C PHE A 44 -5.88 31.94 -31.84
N GLY A 45 -4.67 32.48 -31.70
CA GLY A 45 -4.43 33.75 -31.01
C GLY A 45 -4.30 33.67 -29.49
N ARG A 46 -3.04 33.61 -29.03
CA ARG A 46 -2.59 34.19 -27.75
C ARG A 46 -3.24 33.65 -26.46
N PHE A 47 -2.98 32.38 -26.14
CA PHE A 47 -3.02 31.89 -24.75
C PHE A 47 -1.94 30.83 -24.55
N VAL A 48 -0.97 31.07 -23.66
CA VAL A 48 -0.07 30.01 -23.17
C VAL A 48 -0.87 29.20 -22.15
N SER A 49 -1.52 28.15 -22.64
CA SER A 49 -2.21 27.18 -21.79
C SER A 49 -1.19 26.11 -21.37
N TYR A 50 -0.90 25.99 -20.09
CA TYR A 50 -0.22 24.80 -19.58
C TYR A 50 -1.17 23.62 -19.76
N VAL A 51 -0.84 22.70 -20.67
CA VAL A 51 -1.52 21.40 -20.75
C VAL A 51 -1.07 20.60 -19.54
N GLN A 52 -1.89 20.56 -18.49
CA GLN A 52 -1.72 19.56 -17.43
C GLN A 52 -2.02 18.20 -18.05
N PHE A 53 -0.98 17.42 -18.29
CA PHE A 53 -1.13 16.00 -18.61
C PHE A 53 -1.58 15.31 -17.33
N ASP A 54 -2.88 15.03 -17.23
CA ASP A 54 -3.46 14.26 -16.14
C ASP A 54 -3.01 12.80 -16.32
N THR A 55 -1.81 12.47 -15.83
CA THR A 55 -1.32 11.09 -15.85
C THR A 55 -2.31 10.24 -15.05
N PRO A 56 -2.79 9.11 -15.58
CA PRO A 56 -3.74 8.28 -14.85
C PRO A 56 -3.14 7.90 -13.49
N LYS A 57 -3.82 8.28 -12.40
CA LYS A 57 -3.39 7.96 -11.04
C LYS A 57 -3.15 6.45 -10.94
N LYS A 58 -1.97 6.07 -10.45
CA LYS A 58 -1.64 4.67 -10.24
C LYS A 58 -2.40 4.16 -9.01
N PRO A 59 -2.84 2.89 -9.01
CA PRO A 59 -3.60 2.39 -7.88
C PRO A 59 -2.72 2.30 -6.64
N ALA A 60 -3.31 2.59 -5.49
CA ALA A 60 -2.64 2.50 -4.20
C ALA A 60 -3.60 2.02 -3.12
N TYR A 61 -3.08 1.22 -2.18
CA TYR A 61 -3.91 0.48 -1.24
C TYR A 61 -3.39 0.60 0.19
N LEU A 62 -4.33 0.64 1.14
CA LEU A 62 -4.09 0.44 2.56
C LEU A 62 -5.15 -0.53 3.08
N VAL A 63 -4.75 -1.75 3.43
CA VAL A 63 -5.66 -2.82 3.85
C VAL A 63 -5.27 -3.29 5.24
N LEU A 64 -6.20 -3.20 6.20
CA LEU A 64 -6.04 -3.68 7.57
C LEU A 64 -6.80 -4.99 7.72
N LEU A 65 -6.10 -6.04 8.11
CA LEU A 65 -6.64 -7.40 8.23
C LEU A 65 -6.67 -7.84 9.70
N GLY A 66 -7.82 -8.32 10.14
CA GLY A 66 -8.01 -8.83 11.50
C GLY A 66 -8.21 -7.71 12.51
N MET A 67 -8.90 -6.63 12.13
CA MET A 67 -9.21 -5.55 13.06
C MET A 67 -10.24 -6.03 14.11
N PRO A 68 -9.94 -5.93 15.42
CA PRO A 68 -10.94 -6.18 16.46
C PRO A 68 -12.05 -5.13 16.45
N GLU A 69 -13.26 -5.51 16.87
CA GLU A 69 -14.44 -4.64 16.84
C GLU A 69 -14.25 -3.40 17.74
N GLU A 70 -13.66 -3.60 18.92
CA GLU A 70 -13.34 -2.57 19.90
C GLU A 70 -12.37 -1.50 19.36
N ASN A 71 -11.63 -1.82 18.31
CA ASN A 71 -10.65 -0.94 17.66
C ASN A 71 -11.26 -0.18 16.47
N LEU A 72 -12.49 -0.48 16.04
CA LEU A 72 -13.13 0.22 14.91
C LEU A 72 -13.41 1.69 15.21
N LYS A 73 -13.48 2.08 16.49
CA LYS A 73 -13.58 3.48 16.92
C LYS A 73 -12.38 4.34 16.51
N ASP A 74 -11.24 3.71 16.21
CA ASP A 74 -10.04 4.38 15.69
C ASP A 74 -10.06 4.52 14.15
N THR A 75 -11.22 4.27 13.54
CA THR A 75 -11.44 4.45 12.11
C THR A 75 -12.71 5.27 11.87
N HIS A 76 -12.63 6.25 10.98
CA HIS A 76 -13.78 7.02 10.53
C HIS A 76 -14.19 6.58 9.12
N ASN A 77 -15.50 6.52 8.85
CA ASN A 77 -15.99 6.24 7.49
C ASN A 77 -15.57 7.38 6.56
N GLY A 78 -14.72 7.10 5.57
CA GLY A 78 -14.49 7.99 4.44
C GLY A 78 -15.15 7.40 3.20
N VAL A 79 -15.84 8.26 2.43
CA VAL A 79 -16.54 7.95 1.19
C VAL A 79 -17.83 7.12 1.36
N THR A 80 -18.97 7.82 1.44
CA THR A 80 -20.31 7.26 1.69
C THR A 80 -21.00 6.62 0.48
N GLY A 81 -20.42 6.68 -0.73
CA GLY A 81 -21.12 6.32 -1.97
C GLY A 81 -20.80 4.95 -2.57
N MET A 82 -19.62 4.78 -3.16
CA MET A 82 -19.35 3.67 -4.08
C MET A 82 -19.00 2.32 -3.41
N ALA A 83 -18.45 2.36 -2.19
CA ALA A 83 -17.88 1.17 -1.56
C ALA A 83 -18.74 0.54 -0.46
N THR A 84 -19.86 1.17 -0.10
CA THR A 84 -20.79 0.66 0.92
C THR A 84 -21.38 -0.70 0.54
N LYS A 85 -21.51 -0.98 -0.78
CA LYS A 85 -21.93 -2.28 -1.32
C LYS A 85 -21.04 -3.46 -0.89
N TYR A 86 -19.84 -3.20 -0.35
CA TYR A 86 -18.92 -4.24 0.11
C TYR A 86 -19.03 -4.53 1.61
N LEU A 87 -19.67 -3.65 2.39
CA LEU A 87 -19.76 -3.78 3.84
C LEU A 87 -20.49 -5.06 4.25
N GLY A 88 -19.97 -5.72 5.29
CA GLY A 88 -20.46 -7.00 5.81
C GLY A 88 -20.12 -8.22 4.95
N LYS A 89 -19.63 -8.03 3.72
CA LYS A 89 -19.31 -9.16 2.82
C LYS A 89 -17.96 -9.79 3.19
N PRO A 90 -17.80 -11.12 3.00
CA PRO A 90 -16.50 -11.78 3.17
C PRO A 90 -15.46 -11.17 2.24
N PHE A 91 -14.39 -10.60 2.80
CA PHE A 91 -13.36 -9.88 2.03
C PHE A 91 -12.76 -10.75 0.94
N ALA A 92 -12.42 -12.01 1.26
CA ALA A 92 -11.87 -12.96 0.28
C ALA A 92 -12.73 -13.17 -0.98
N ARG A 93 -14.05 -12.95 -0.89
CA ARG A 93 -14.98 -13.07 -2.02
C ARG A 93 -15.05 -11.80 -2.86
N VAL A 94 -14.97 -10.64 -2.21
CA VAL A 94 -15.18 -9.34 -2.88
C VAL A 94 -13.88 -8.63 -3.24
N MET A 95 -12.74 -9.06 -2.68
CA MET A 95 -11.45 -8.40 -2.77
C MET A 95 -11.02 -8.03 -4.20
N PRO A 96 -11.08 -8.92 -5.22
CA PRO A 96 -10.65 -8.55 -6.57
C PRO A 96 -11.40 -7.33 -7.12
N GLN A 97 -12.73 -7.32 -7.00
CA GLN A 97 -13.55 -6.20 -7.49
C GLN A 97 -13.44 -4.98 -6.58
N LEU A 98 -13.42 -5.19 -5.26
CA LEU A 98 -13.27 -4.12 -4.28
C LEU A 98 -11.97 -3.34 -4.52
N LEU A 99 -10.83 -4.01 -4.70
CA LEU A 99 -9.56 -3.35 -4.97
C LEU A 99 -9.59 -2.56 -6.28
N LYS A 100 -10.15 -3.12 -7.35
CA LYS A 100 -10.33 -2.39 -8.63
C LYS A 100 -11.17 -1.14 -8.47
N ASP A 101 -12.29 -1.23 -7.74
CA ASP A 101 -13.22 -0.10 -7.55
C ASP A 101 -12.61 1.04 -6.72
N ILE A 102 -11.66 0.74 -5.83
CA ILE A 102 -11.10 1.72 -4.88
C ILE A 102 -9.65 2.10 -5.17
N GLY A 103 -9.03 1.59 -6.23
CA GLY A 103 -7.60 1.76 -6.49
C GLY A 103 -7.12 3.21 -6.47
N ASN A 104 -8.00 4.14 -6.85
CA ASN A 104 -7.72 5.58 -6.89
C ASN A 104 -8.45 6.37 -5.79
N CYS A 105 -9.01 5.68 -4.80
CA CYS A 105 -9.68 6.30 -3.67
C CYS A 105 -8.72 6.46 -2.48
N ASP A 106 -8.92 7.53 -1.73
CA ASP A 106 -8.21 7.72 -0.46
C ASP A 106 -8.81 6.86 0.66
N GLY A 107 -7.97 6.55 1.65
CA GLY A 107 -8.34 5.82 2.85
C GLY A 107 -8.05 4.32 2.80
N ALA A 108 -8.58 3.61 3.79
CA ALA A 108 -8.27 2.22 4.06
C ALA A 108 -9.45 1.27 3.85
N VAL A 109 -9.15 0.03 3.50
CA VAL A 109 -10.07 -1.11 3.66
C VAL A 109 -9.80 -1.72 5.02
N VAL A 110 -10.84 -1.83 5.85
CA VAL A 110 -10.75 -2.46 7.16
C VAL A 110 -11.52 -3.77 7.12
N VAL A 111 -10.84 -4.85 7.47
CA VAL A 111 -11.37 -6.20 7.52
C VAL A 111 -11.29 -6.70 8.96
N ASP A 112 -12.42 -7.16 9.49
CA ASP A 112 -12.50 -7.65 10.86
C ASP A 112 -11.83 -9.03 11.05
N ASN A 113 -11.83 -9.51 12.29
CA ASN A 113 -11.34 -10.85 12.65
C ASN A 113 -12.14 -12.00 12.04
N ALA A 114 -13.38 -11.77 11.62
CA ALA A 114 -14.20 -12.74 10.90
C ALA A 114 -13.90 -12.74 9.38
N GLY A 115 -13.01 -11.87 8.91
CA GLY A 115 -12.66 -11.74 7.50
C GLY A 115 -13.73 -10.99 6.68
N LYS A 116 -14.58 -10.18 7.32
CA LYS A 116 -15.59 -9.35 6.66
C LYS A 116 -15.10 -7.92 6.49
N VAL A 117 -15.52 -7.27 5.41
CA VAL A 117 -15.26 -5.85 5.17
C VAL A 117 -16.15 -5.03 6.10
N VAL A 118 -15.56 -4.25 7.00
CA VAL A 118 -16.29 -3.42 7.97
C VAL A 118 -16.20 -1.92 7.68
N ARG A 119 -15.17 -1.51 6.94
CA ARG A 119 -15.00 -0.15 6.42
C ARG A 119 -14.29 -0.17 5.08
N VAL A 120 -14.62 0.78 4.22
CA VAL A 120 -13.89 1.08 2.98
C VAL A 120 -13.71 2.59 2.90
N GLY A 121 -12.58 3.05 2.36
CA GLY A 121 -12.23 4.47 2.35
C GLY A 121 -11.98 5.04 3.76
N ALA A 122 -11.70 4.18 4.74
CA ALA A 122 -11.62 4.59 6.14
C ALA A 122 -10.44 5.53 6.38
N GLN A 123 -10.69 6.61 7.11
CA GLN A 123 -9.62 7.42 7.68
C GLN A 123 -9.18 6.79 8.99
N LEU A 124 -7.87 6.56 9.15
CA LEU A 124 -7.32 6.08 10.41
C LEU A 124 -7.12 7.28 11.34
N ILE A 125 -7.78 7.27 12.49
CA ILE A 125 -7.74 8.36 13.47
C ILE A 125 -7.06 7.90 14.76
N ASN A 126 -6.70 8.87 15.62
CA ASN A 126 -6.05 8.61 16.91
C ASN A 126 -4.74 7.80 16.80
N LEU A 127 -4.03 7.93 15.68
CA LEU A 127 -2.72 7.30 15.49
C LEU A 127 -1.65 8.10 16.26
N ASP A 128 -0.98 7.46 17.23
CA ASP A 128 0.10 8.11 17.98
C ASP A 128 1.46 7.94 17.30
N THR A 129 1.62 8.61 16.15
CA THR A 129 2.88 8.60 15.40
C THR A 129 4.03 9.17 16.23
N ARG A 130 3.77 10.21 17.05
CA ARG A 130 4.80 10.85 17.87
C ARG A 130 5.29 9.93 18.98
N GLY A 131 4.40 9.21 19.65
CA GLY A 131 4.74 8.20 20.65
C GLY A 131 5.59 7.09 20.06
N LEU A 132 5.18 6.52 18.93
CA LEU A 132 5.96 5.50 18.23
C LEU A 132 7.36 6.02 17.86
N LEU A 133 7.47 7.21 17.28
CA LEU A 133 8.77 7.78 16.93
C LEU A 133 9.66 8.02 18.15
N LYS A 134 9.11 8.44 19.30
CA LYS A 134 9.86 8.57 20.55
C LYS A 134 10.40 7.23 21.04
N GLU A 135 9.59 6.17 20.99
CA GLU A 135 10.04 4.82 21.35
C GLU A 135 11.15 4.34 20.41
N ARG A 136 10.97 4.52 19.10
CA ARG A 136 11.97 4.14 18.09
C ARG A 136 13.28 4.89 18.24
N LYS A 137 13.26 6.16 18.66
CA LYS A 137 14.47 6.92 19.00
C LYS A 137 15.22 6.35 20.21
N ARG A 138 14.49 5.78 21.18
CA ARG A 138 15.12 5.10 22.33
C ARG A 138 15.72 3.76 21.92
N GLU A 139 15.08 3.03 21.01
CA GLU A 139 15.53 1.71 20.54
C GLU A 139 16.72 1.80 19.57
N TYR A 140 16.72 2.76 18.64
CA TYR A 140 17.68 2.84 17.54
C TYR A 140 18.56 4.10 17.56
N GLY A 141 18.47 4.92 18.60
CA GLY A 141 19.20 6.17 18.74
C GLY A 141 18.61 7.33 17.91
N LYS A 142 19.37 8.43 17.82
CA LYS A 142 18.98 9.58 17.01
C LYS A 142 19.20 9.26 15.53
N GLN A 143 18.11 9.30 14.76
CA GLN A 143 18.14 9.33 13.30
C GLN A 143 17.56 10.67 12.87
N GLU A 144 18.13 11.27 11.83
CA GLU A 144 17.66 12.55 11.29
C GLU A 144 16.30 12.40 10.60
N ASN A 145 16.06 11.25 9.96
CA ASN A 145 14.84 11.00 9.19
C ASN A 145 13.83 10.11 9.97
N PRO A 146 12.59 10.59 10.21
CA PRO A 146 11.52 9.80 10.83
C PRO A 146 11.20 8.48 10.13
N ALA A 147 11.28 8.43 8.79
CA ALA A 147 11.04 7.20 8.02
C ALA A 147 12.08 6.11 8.34
N ARG A 148 13.35 6.50 8.55
CA ARG A 148 14.42 5.58 8.98
C ARG A 148 14.15 4.97 10.35
N LEU A 149 13.62 5.76 11.30
CA LEU A 149 13.22 5.26 12.62
C LEU A 149 12.12 4.19 12.54
N LEU A 150 11.25 4.32 11.54
CA LEU A 150 10.18 3.36 11.25
C LEU A 150 10.67 2.16 10.42
N GLY A 151 11.95 2.16 10.00
CA GLY A 151 12.58 1.06 9.27
C GLY A 151 12.47 1.15 7.75
N PHE A 152 11.95 2.25 7.21
CA PHE A 152 11.95 2.50 5.77
C PHE A 152 13.35 2.85 5.27
N SER A 153 13.64 2.47 4.03
CA SER A 153 14.92 2.76 3.37
C SER A 153 14.98 4.12 2.68
N GLU A 154 13.85 4.82 2.61
CA GLU A 154 13.65 6.08 1.92
C GLU A 154 12.52 6.86 2.60
N GLU A 155 12.25 8.08 2.15
CA GLU A 155 11.06 8.81 2.57
C GLU A 155 9.81 8.13 2.01
N VAL A 156 8.74 8.09 2.81
CA VAL A 156 7.50 7.43 2.42
C VAL A 156 6.31 8.33 2.75
N GLY A 157 5.28 8.24 1.90
CA GLY A 157 4.04 8.99 2.10
C GLY A 157 3.24 8.59 3.35
N THR A 158 2.19 9.36 3.61
CA THR A 158 1.30 9.20 4.78
C THR A 158 0.65 7.82 4.86
N ARG A 159 0.42 7.15 3.73
CA ARG A 159 -0.14 5.79 3.66
C ARG A 159 0.74 4.77 4.39
N HIS A 160 2.05 4.80 4.15
CA HIS A 160 3.01 3.88 4.77
C HIS A 160 3.22 4.20 6.24
N THR A 161 3.32 5.49 6.58
CA THR A 161 3.43 5.94 7.97
C THR A 161 2.18 5.57 8.78
N SER A 162 0.98 5.76 8.22
CA SER A 162 -0.27 5.37 8.88
C SER A 162 -0.37 3.86 9.04
N ALA A 163 0.07 3.08 8.05
CA ALA A 163 0.06 1.63 8.10
C ALA A 163 0.91 1.07 9.25
N ILE A 164 2.15 1.55 9.38
CA ILE A 164 3.06 1.05 10.42
C ILE A 164 2.59 1.48 11.81
N VAL A 165 2.11 2.72 11.98
CA VAL A 165 1.57 3.20 13.26
C VAL A 165 0.28 2.46 13.64
N ALA A 166 -0.60 2.20 12.68
CA ALA A 166 -1.80 1.40 12.92
C ALA A 166 -1.46 -0.03 13.35
N SER A 167 -0.48 -0.66 12.69
CA SER A 167 0.00 -2.00 13.07
C SER A 167 0.66 -2.04 14.45
N TYR A 168 1.22 -0.91 14.91
CA TYR A 168 1.81 -0.77 16.23
C TYR A 168 0.73 -0.64 17.30
N LYS A 169 -0.23 0.28 17.09
CA LYS A 169 -1.33 0.56 18.01
C LYS A 169 -2.25 -0.66 18.18
N HIS A 170 -2.57 -1.33 17.08
CA HIS A 170 -3.47 -2.48 17.06
C HIS A 170 -2.66 -3.76 16.94
N GLN A 171 -2.14 -4.27 18.05
CA GLN A 171 -1.31 -5.47 18.04
C GLN A 171 -2.06 -6.68 17.47
N GLY A 172 -1.33 -7.49 16.69
CA GLY A 172 -1.87 -8.70 16.07
C GLY A 172 -2.61 -8.50 14.74
N ILE A 173 -2.86 -7.25 14.32
CA ILE A 173 -3.37 -7.00 12.97
C ILE A 173 -2.23 -7.09 11.94
N LYS A 174 -2.59 -7.41 10.70
CA LYS A 174 -1.69 -7.27 9.55
C LYS A 174 -2.14 -6.10 8.71
N VAL A 175 -1.22 -5.22 8.34
CA VAL A 175 -1.51 -4.12 7.43
C VAL A 175 -0.75 -4.33 6.14
N VAL A 176 -1.40 -4.16 4.99
CA VAL A 176 -0.78 -4.29 3.66
C VAL A 176 -0.93 -2.96 2.93
N THR A 177 0.16 -2.48 2.32
CA THR A 177 0.13 -1.29 1.47
C THR A 177 0.64 -1.56 0.07
N LEU A 178 0.09 -0.84 -0.91
CA LEU A 178 0.69 -0.61 -2.24
C LEU A 178 1.00 0.88 -2.38
N SER A 179 2.25 1.22 -2.70
CA SER A 179 2.68 2.60 -2.96
C SER A 179 2.20 3.08 -4.33
N GLU A 180 1.63 4.29 -4.38
CA GLU A 180 1.29 4.97 -5.63
C GLU A 180 2.53 5.36 -6.43
N GLU A 181 3.58 5.79 -5.72
CA GLU A 181 4.79 6.36 -6.32
C GLU A 181 5.70 5.26 -6.85
N THR A 182 5.96 4.25 -6.01
CA THR A 182 6.99 3.24 -6.26
C THR A 182 6.42 1.87 -6.63
N GLY A 183 5.12 1.63 -6.45
CA GLY A 183 4.53 0.31 -6.62
C GLY A 183 4.94 -0.70 -5.55
N ASP A 184 5.60 -0.26 -4.47
CA ASP A 184 6.05 -1.16 -3.42
C ASP A 184 4.91 -1.75 -2.61
N ILE A 185 4.98 -3.07 -2.43
CA ILE A 185 4.11 -3.81 -1.52
C ILE A 185 4.85 -3.99 -0.20
N ARG A 186 4.23 -3.52 0.88
CA ARG A 186 4.76 -3.66 2.24
C ARG A 186 3.71 -4.28 3.15
N ILE A 187 4.16 -5.15 4.06
CA ILE A 187 3.35 -5.78 5.09
C ILE A 187 3.87 -5.35 6.45
N TYR A 188 2.98 -4.90 7.31
CA TYR A 188 3.31 -4.45 8.67
C TYR A 188 2.59 -5.29 9.70
N GLU A 189 3.26 -5.49 10.83
CA GLU A 189 2.72 -6.10 12.03
C GLU A 189 3.47 -5.57 13.25
N ASN A 190 2.74 -5.25 14.32
CA ASN A 190 3.31 -4.82 15.60
C ASN A 190 4.34 -3.69 15.44
N GLY A 191 4.03 -2.73 14.56
CA GLY A 191 4.86 -1.55 14.31
C GLY A 191 6.14 -1.81 13.51
N ARG A 192 6.28 -2.98 12.87
CA ARG A 192 7.47 -3.37 12.10
C ARG A 192 7.08 -3.74 10.68
N ILE A 193 8.01 -3.54 9.74
CA ILE A 193 7.90 -4.07 8.38
C ILE A 193 8.22 -5.57 8.45
N LEU A 194 7.22 -6.41 8.19
CA LEU A 194 7.33 -7.87 8.17
C LEU A 194 7.80 -8.38 6.80
N ALA A 195 7.43 -7.68 5.73
CA ALA A 195 7.88 -7.94 4.37
C ALA A 195 7.78 -6.68 3.51
N SER A 196 8.65 -6.57 2.53
CA SER A 196 8.65 -5.49 1.54
C SER A 196 9.15 -6.01 0.20
N THR A 197 8.59 -5.50 -0.90
CA THR A 197 9.19 -5.66 -2.23
C THR A 197 10.39 -4.74 -2.44
N ASN A 198 10.51 -3.67 -1.66
CA ASN A 198 11.70 -2.86 -1.60
C ASN A 198 12.76 -3.60 -0.76
N THR A 199 13.81 -4.07 -1.43
CA THR A 199 14.85 -4.92 -0.83
C THR A 199 15.74 -4.20 0.18
N LYS A 200 15.75 -2.86 0.17
CA LYS A 200 16.55 -2.02 1.07
C LYS A 200 15.87 -1.77 2.42
N ASP A 201 14.56 -2.04 2.54
CA ASP A 201 13.82 -1.82 3.79
C ASP A 201 14.30 -2.75 4.91
N ARG A 202 14.23 -2.24 6.16
CA ARG A 202 14.59 -3.01 7.35
C ARG A 202 13.46 -3.94 7.76
N VAL A 203 13.41 -5.09 7.11
CA VAL A 203 12.43 -6.17 7.36
C VAL A 203 12.78 -6.93 8.65
N HIS A 204 11.80 -7.10 9.54
CA HIS A 204 11.95 -7.80 10.81
C HIS A 204 11.28 -9.19 10.78
N GLY A 205 12.05 -10.24 11.05
CA GLY A 205 11.57 -11.63 11.18
C GLY A 205 12.41 -12.66 10.42
N LYS A 206 12.32 -13.95 10.80
CA LYS A 206 13.07 -15.07 10.17
C LYS A 206 12.53 -15.49 8.79
N ARG A 207 11.38 -14.96 8.35
CA ARG A 207 10.70 -15.35 7.10
C ARG A 207 10.49 -14.13 6.21
N ARG A 208 11.49 -13.78 5.40
CA ARG A 208 11.30 -12.88 4.25
C ARG A 208 10.24 -13.51 3.33
N LEU A 209 9.16 -12.79 3.02
CA LEU A 209 8.41 -13.10 1.82
C LEU A 209 9.32 -12.72 0.65
N THR A 210 9.90 -13.72 -0.01
CA THR A 210 10.57 -13.53 -1.31
C THR A 210 9.49 -13.31 -2.37
N ILE A 211 8.98 -12.08 -2.44
CA ILE A 211 8.29 -11.62 -3.64
C ILE A 211 9.43 -11.16 -4.55
N LYS A 212 9.83 -11.99 -5.52
CA LYS A 212 10.80 -11.56 -6.53
C LYS A 212 10.27 -10.26 -7.18
N PRO A 213 11.10 -9.21 -7.34
CA PRO A 213 10.72 -8.11 -8.21
C PRO A 213 10.36 -8.65 -9.60
N PRO A 214 9.49 -7.97 -10.37
CA PRO A 214 9.28 -8.35 -11.76
C PRO A 214 10.65 -8.41 -12.44
N GLU A 215 10.95 -9.51 -13.13
CA GLU A 215 12.16 -9.57 -13.94
C GLU A 215 12.09 -8.44 -14.98
N PRO A 216 13.20 -7.71 -15.21
CA PRO A 216 13.24 -6.66 -16.21
C PRO A 216 12.74 -7.22 -17.54
N SER A 217 11.75 -6.53 -18.09
CA SER A 217 10.99 -6.96 -19.26
C SER A 217 11.83 -6.89 -20.54
N SER A 218 12.95 -6.18 -20.50
CA SER A 218 13.87 -6.02 -21.63
C SER A 218 15.35 -6.25 -21.26
N PRO A 219 16.18 -6.74 -22.21
CA PRO A 219 17.64 -6.81 -22.07
C PRO A 219 18.31 -5.46 -21.78
N LEU A 220 17.69 -4.34 -22.16
CA LEU A 220 18.23 -2.99 -21.94
C LEU A 220 18.15 -2.57 -20.46
N GLU A 221 17.09 -3.00 -19.75
CA GLU A 221 16.94 -2.76 -18.31
C GLU A 221 18.00 -3.52 -17.48
N LYS A 222 18.42 -4.71 -17.95
CA LYS A 222 19.52 -5.47 -17.32
C LYS A 222 20.86 -4.72 -17.39
N ILE A 223 21.08 -3.94 -18.45
CA ILE A 223 22.31 -3.16 -18.63
C ILE A 223 22.32 -1.94 -17.70
N ALA A 224 21.18 -1.27 -17.50
CA ALA A 224 21.05 -0.15 -16.58
C ALA A 224 21.29 -0.56 -15.11
N GLU A 225 20.83 -1.75 -14.72
CA GLU A 225 21.03 -2.26 -13.35
C GLU A 225 22.50 -2.59 -13.06
N LEU A 226 23.23 -3.13 -14.05
CA LEU A 226 24.66 -3.41 -13.95
C LEU A 226 25.54 -2.14 -13.93
N ALA A 227 25.12 -1.08 -14.63
CA ALA A 227 25.84 0.20 -14.66
C ALA A 227 25.76 0.97 -13.34
N THR A 228 24.77 0.68 -12.48
CA THR A 228 24.56 1.41 -11.21
C THR A 228 25.38 0.83 -10.04
N ILE A 229 26.08 -0.30 -10.24
CA ILE A 229 26.87 -0.98 -9.20
C ILE A 229 28.38 -0.60 -9.27
N SER A 230 28.79 0.20 -10.24
CA SER A 230 30.17 0.70 -10.37
C SER A 230 30.24 2.23 -10.24
N ILE A 231 30.06 2.76 -9.03
CA ILE A 231 30.61 4.06 -8.58
C ILE A 231 30.98 3.94 -7.11
#